data_AF-A0A7Y4P3Q4-F1
#
_entry.id   AF-A0A7Y4P3Q4-F1
#
_cell.length_a   1.000
_cell.length_b   1.000
_cell.length_c   1.000
_cell.angle_alpha   90.00
_cell.angle_beta   90.00
_cell.angle_gamma   90.00
#
_symmetry.space_group_name_H-M   'P 1'
#
loop_
_entity.id
_entity.type
_entity.pdbx_description
1 polymer ?
#
loop_
_entity_poly.entity_id
_entity_poly.type
_entity_poly.pdbx_seq_one_letter_code
_entity_poly.pdbx_strand_id
1 'polypeptide(L)' 'MKQRGVTRADVEHALTHLDAPPESTPENSVKYIGRSVDGRLLKIWIVEPGVTALRPILKSTAWKGA' A
#
# COMPACT_ATOMS: atom_id res chain seq x y z
N MET A 1 -9.35 -0.97 10.54
CA MET A 1 -8.99 0.31 9.89
C MET A 1 -10.21 0.91 9.22
N LYS A 2 -10.70 2.07 9.66
CA LYS A 2 -11.65 2.88 8.90
C LYS A 2 -10.85 3.91 8.13
N GLN A 3 -10.41 3.58 6.91
CA GLN A 3 -9.72 4.54 6.03
C GLN A 3 -10.73 5.08 5.03
N ARG A 4 -10.83 6.41 4.97
CA ARG A 4 -11.87 7.16 4.24
C ARG A 4 -11.82 6.82 2.74
N GLY A 5 -12.74 5.96 2.31
CA GLY A 5 -13.03 5.71 0.90
C GLY A 5 -11.93 5.01 0.10
N VAL A 6 -11.00 4.28 0.75
CA VAL A 6 -10.06 3.40 0.01
C VAL A 6 -10.73 2.04 -0.16
N THR A 7 -10.90 1.60 -1.40
CA THR A 7 -11.48 0.28 -1.71
C THR A 7 -10.38 -0.75 -1.97
N ARG A 8 -10.76 -2.04 -1.97
CA ARG A 8 -9.86 -3.11 -2.38
C ARG A 8 -9.35 -2.94 -3.81
N ALA A 9 -10.24 -2.50 -4.72
CA ALA A 9 -9.89 -2.26 -6.11
C ALA A 9 -8.82 -1.16 -6.25
N ASP A 10 -8.89 -0.10 -5.43
CA ASP A 10 -7.86 0.96 -5.43
C ASP A 10 -6.48 0.43 -5.03
N VAL A 11 -6.43 -0.43 -4.02
CA VAL A 11 -5.19 -1.04 -3.53
C VAL A 11 -4.60 -1.98 -4.59
N GLU A 12 -5.42 -2.85 -5.16
CA GLU A 12 -4.98 -3.80 -6.20
C GLU A 12 -4.52 -3.07 -7.47
N HIS A 13 -5.25 -2.04 -7.90
CA HIS A 13 -4.86 -1.21 -9.03
C HIS A 13 -3.56 -0.45 -8.77
N ALA A 14 -3.40 0.13 -7.58
CA ALA A 14 -2.19 0.86 -7.22
C ALA A 14 -0.95 -0.05 -7.11
N LEU A 15 -1.10 -1.29 -6.63
CA LEU A 15 0.02 -2.24 -6.57
C LEU A 15 0.47 -2.73 -7.96
N THR A 16 -0.42 -2.69 -8.95
CA THR A 16 -0.08 -3.03 -10.34
C THR A 16 0.42 -1.83 -11.15
N HIS A 17 0.14 -0.59 -10.70
CA HIS A 17 0.51 0.67 -11.34
C HIS A 17 1.31 1.56 -10.38
N LEU A 18 2.53 1.14 -10.07
CA LEU A 18 3.44 1.87 -9.19
C LEU A 18 4.00 3.11 -9.89
N ASP A 19 3.91 4.26 -9.22
CA ASP A 19 4.52 5.53 -9.66
C ASP A 19 5.93 5.73 -9.08
N ALA A 20 6.31 4.91 -8.07
CA ALA A 20 7.63 4.97 -7.44
C ALA A 20 8.12 3.56 -7.08
N PRO A 21 9.45 3.34 -7.05
CA PRO A 21 10.00 2.09 -6.54
C PRO A 21 9.62 1.88 -5.07
N PRO A 22 9.45 0.62 -4.63
CA PRO A 22 9.15 0.30 -3.24
C PRO A 22 10.28 0.76 -2.32
N GLU A 23 9.90 1.29 -1.15
CA GLU A 23 10.83 1.82 -0.16
C GLU A 23 10.66 1.10 1.18
N SER A 24 11.73 0.49 1.69
CA SER A 24 11.74 -0.11 3.02
C SER A 24 11.63 0.97 4.09
N THR A 25 10.75 0.74 5.06
CA THR A 25 10.55 1.62 6.22
C THR A 25 11.11 0.96 7.49
N PRO A 26 11.48 1.75 8.53
CA PRO A 26 12.11 1.22 9.75
C PRO A 26 11.29 0.16 10.51
N GLU A 27 9.98 0.06 10.26
CA GLU A 27 9.06 -0.81 10.99
C GLU A 27 8.80 -2.17 10.30
N ASN A 28 9.78 -2.71 9.57
CA ASN A 28 9.63 -3.94 8.76
C ASN A 28 8.45 -3.90 7.78
N SER A 29 8.11 -2.69 7.29
CA SER A 29 7.13 -2.52 6.23
C SER A 29 7.78 -1.96 4.97
N VAL A 30 7.24 -2.34 3.83
CA VAL A 30 7.58 -1.76 2.53
C VAL A 30 6.46 -0.81 2.14
N LYS A 31 6.85 0.41 1.80
CA LYS A 31 5.96 1.47 1.31
C LYS A 31 5.94 1.43 -0.21
N TYR A 32 4.75 1.25 -0.76
CA TYR A 32 4.44 1.35 -2.18
C TYR A 32 3.65 2.63 -2.44
N ILE A 33 3.88 3.24 -3.59
CA ILE A 33 3.10 4.40 -4.06
C ILE A 33 2.65 4.10 -5.49
N GLY A 34 1.34 4.07 -5.69
CA GLY A 34 0.74 3.80 -7.00
C GLY A 34 -0.59 4.52 -7.19
N ARG A 35 -1.17 4.38 -8.39
CA ARG A 35 -2.45 5.00 -8.74
C ARG A 35 -3.63 4.08 -8.47
N SER A 36 -4.64 4.60 -7.78
CA SER A 36 -5.96 3.98 -7.67
C SER A 36 -6.72 3.97 -9.00
N VAL A 37 -7.91 3.37 -9.01
CA VAL A 37 -8.76 3.28 -10.21
C VAL A 37 -9.26 4.66 -10.69
N ASP A 38 -9.36 5.63 -9.77
CA ASP A 38 -9.74 7.02 -10.06
C ASP A 38 -8.53 7.93 -10.37
N GLY A 39 -7.33 7.35 -10.48
CA GLY A 39 -6.09 8.06 -10.81
C GLY A 39 -5.45 8.81 -9.64
N ARG A 40 -6.01 8.75 -8.42
CA ARG A 40 -5.40 9.36 -7.23
C ARG A 40 -4.20 8.55 -6.76
N LEU A 41 -3.27 9.21 -6.08
CA LEU A 41 -2.08 8.56 -5.56
C LEU A 41 -2.37 7.94 -4.20
N LEU A 42 -2.08 6.65 -4.07
CA LEU A 42 -2.27 5.87 -2.85
C LEU A 42 -0.91 5.39 -2.33
N LYS A 43 -0.64 5.69 -1.06
CA LYS A 43 0.46 5.11 -0.29
C LYS A 43 -0.04 3.82 0.36
N ILE A 44 0.71 2.75 0.24
CA ILE A 44 0.37 1.42 0.73
C ILE A 44 1.55 0.90 1.54
N TRP A 45 1.34 0.54 2.80
CA TRP A 45 2.37 -0.10 3.62
C TRP A 45 2.02 -1.57 3.77
N ILE A 46 2.94 -2.42 3.36
CA ILE A 46 2.83 -3.87 3.48
C ILE A 46 3.89 -4.33 4.47
N VAL A 47 3.50 -5.11 5.48
CA VAL A 47 4.47 -5.83 6.30
C VAL A 47 4.91 -7.04 5.51
N GLU A 48 6.20 -7.14 5.22
CA GLU A 48 6.73 -8.37 4.64
C GLU A 48 6.56 -9.50 5.66
N PRO A 49 6.19 -10.70 5.21
CA PRO A 49 6.07 -11.82 6.10
C PRO A 49 7.42 -12.10 6.77
N GLY A 50 7.49 -11.93 8.09
CA GLY A 50 8.55 -12.56 8.87
C GLY A 50 8.41 -14.08 8.82
N VAL A 51 9.35 -14.81 9.44
CA VAL A 51 9.43 -16.29 9.45
C VAL A 51 8.10 -16.98 9.80
N THR A 52 7.20 -16.31 10.51
CA THR A 52 5.91 -16.83 10.99
C THR A 52 4.70 -16.49 10.12
N ALA A 53 4.80 -15.55 9.18
CA ALA A 53 3.69 -15.21 8.28
C ALA A 53 3.98 -15.77 6.89
N LEU A 54 3.00 -16.42 6.25
CA LEU A 54 3.18 -16.98 4.90
C LEU A 54 2.77 -15.99 3.79
N ARG A 55 2.15 -14.86 4.15
CA ARG A 55 1.60 -13.89 3.19
C ARG A 55 1.86 -12.46 3.63
N PRO A 56 2.17 -11.55 2.70
CA PRO A 56 2.27 -10.13 2.98
C PRO A 56 0.96 -9.61 3.56
N ILE A 57 1.06 -8.82 4.63
CA ILE A 57 -0.10 -8.25 5.32
C ILE A 57 -0.16 -6.77 4.97
N LEU A 58 -1.29 -6.33 4.42
CA LEU A 58 -1.57 -4.92 4.25
C LEU A 58 -1.66 -4.25 5.63
N LYS A 59 -0.65 -3.46 5.97
CA LYS A 59 -0.56 -2.76 7.26
C LYS A 59 -1.48 -1.55 7.28
N SER A 60 -1.35 -0.68 6.29
CA SER A 60 -2.06 0.60 6.20
C SER A 60 -2.08 1.13 4.77
N THR A 61 -3.02 2.05 4.51
CA THR A 61 -3.05 2.82 3.26
C THR A 61 -3.32 4.30 3.51
N ALA A 62 -2.95 5.21 2.62
CA ALA A 62 -3.30 6.63 2.75
C ALA A 62 -3.23 7.32 1.41
N TRP A 63 -4.18 8.22 1.13
CA TRP A 63 -4.08 9.10 -0.04
C TRP A 63 -2.84 10.00 0.09
N LYS A 64 -2.03 10.09 -0.97
CA LYS A 64 -0.90 11.02 -1.00
C LYS A 64 -1.45 12.44 -1.18
N GLY A 65 -1.19 13.31 -0.20
CA GLY A 65 -1.71 14.68 -0.16
C GLY A 65 -2.92 14.88 0.76
N ALA A 66 -3.34 13.83 1.47
CA ALA A 66 -4.27 13.92 2.61
C ALA A 66 -3.53 14.15 3.93
#